data_AF-A0A5C8PTF8-F1
#
_entry.id   AF-A0A5C8PTF8-F1
#
_cell.length_a   1.000
_cell.length_b   1.000
_cell.length_c   1.000
_cell.angle_alpha   90.00
_cell.angle_beta   90.00
_cell.angle_gamma   90.00
#
_symmetry.space_group_name_H-M   'P 1'
#
loop_
_entity.id
_entity.type
_entity.pdbx_description
1 polymer ?
#
loop_
_entity_poly.entity_id
_entity_poly.type
_entity_poly.pdbx_seq_one_letter_code
_entity_poly.pdbx_strand_id
1 'polypeptide(L)'
;MVLHSAFADGQYDGDIARIVLPAGDALTLAQAWREVEPLCRPASSDRDAERRIIEEWARTVAVTAGRPGHGIDDELAIDTIVEALIRYPADCVLRALQNRRAAHKWRPTLSEILADVQWRARYRSALRDAFARAGVDTGPR
;
A
#
# COMPACT_ATOMS: atom_id res chain seq x y z
N MET A 1 -19.96 -10.79 7.59
CA MET A 1 -18.83 -11.68 7.95
C MET A 1 -17.58 -10.82 7.96
N VAL A 2 -17.08 -10.43 9.13
CA VAL A 2 -15.88 -9.58 9.19
C VAL A 2 -14.66 -10.48 9.11
N LEU A 3 -13.90 -10.41 8.01
CA LEU A 3 -12.57 -11.01 7.91
C LEU A 3 -11.66 -10.35 8.97
N HIS A 4 -11.73 -10.83 10.21
CA HIS A 4 -10.76 -10.49 11.25
C HIS A 4 -9.46 -11.17 10.89
N SER A 5 -8.69 -10.51 10.05
CA SER A 5 -7.27 -10.61 10.30
C SER A 5 -6.94 -9.90 11.59
N ALA A 6 -6.12 -10.51 12.43
CA ALA A 6 -5.52 -9.89 13.60
C ALA A 6 -4.49 -8.80 13.24
N PHE A 7 -4.79 -7.90 12.27
CA PHE A 7 -3.95 -6.76 11.95
C PHE A 7 -4.40 -5.56 12.78
N ALA A 8 -4.08 -5.60 14.07
CA ALA A 8 -3.89 -4.37 14.82
C ALA A 8 -2.51 -3.82 14.44
N ASP A 9 -2.48 -2.60 13.92
CA ASP A 9 -1.31 -1.70 13.97
C ASP A 9 -0.03 -2.04 13.21
N GLY A 10 -0.11 -2.75 12.08
CA GLY A 10 0.89 -2.59 11.02
C GLY A 10 2.36 -2.79 11.44
N GLN A 11 2.60 -3.61 12.45
CA GLN A 11 3.90 -4.21 12.77
C GLN A 11 3.74 -5.71 12.64
N TYR A 12 4.36 -6.25 11.59
CA TYR A 12 4.50 -7.67 11.36
C TYR A 12 5.97 -7.92 10.98
N ASP A 13 6.76 -8.34 11.96
CA ASP A 13 8.16 -8.75 11.79
C ASP A 13 8.28 -10.19 11.22
N GLY A 14 7.18 -10.80 10.78
CA GLY A 14 7.14 -12.17 10.27
C GLY A 14 7.04 -12.30 8.75
N ASP A 15 7.26 -13.51 8.24
CA ASP A 15 6.84 -13.91 6.89
C ASP A 15 5.32 -13.99 6.85
N ILE A 16 4.65 -13.33 5.89
CA ILE A 16 3.18 -13.39 5.77
C ILE A 16 2.80 -14.85 5.52
N ALA A 17 2.54 -15.57 6.61
CA ALA A 17 2.11 -16.95 6.58
C ALA A 17 0.82 -17.00 5.78
N ARG A 18 0.81 -17.88 4.78
CA ARG A 18 -0.29 -18.11 3.84
C ARG A 18 -1.66 -17.80 4.44
N ILE A 19 -2.34 -16.78 3.91
CA ILE A 19 -3.69 -16.43 4.35
C ILE A 19 -4.64 -17.58 4.03
N VAL A 20 -5.33 -18.05 5.07
CA VAL A 20 -6.40 -19.06 4.98
C VAL A 20 -7.73 -18.32 5.06
N LEU A 21 -8.54 -18.44 4.00
CA LEU A 21 -9.89 -17.88 3.99
C LEU A 21 -10.82 -18.76 4.85
N PRO A 22 -11.84 -18.16 5.50
CA PRO A 22 -12.87 -18.95 6.16
C PRO A 22 -13.55 -19.88 5.15
N ALA A 23 -13.98 -21.05 5.62
CA ALA A 23 -14.82 -21.93 4.83
C ALA A 23 -16.10 -21.18 4.43
N GLY A 24 -16.37 -21.12 3.14
CA GLY A 24 -17.54 -20.46 2.56
C GLY A 24 -17.83 -21.04 1.19
N ASP A 25 -19.09 -20.96 0.77
CA ASP A 25 -19.45 -21.27 -0.60
C ASP A 25 -18.87 -20.23 -1.58
N ALA A 26 -18.86 -20.57 -2.87
CA ALA A 26 -18.30 -19.72 -3.91
C ALA A 26 -18.97 -18.33 -3.96
N LEU A 27 -20.26 -18.24 -3.65
CA LEU A 27 -21.02 -16.99 -3.67
C LEU A 27 -20.59 -16.07 -2.53
N THR A 28 -20.43 -16.62 -1.33
CA THR A 28 -19.97 -15.91 -0.13
C THR A 28 -18.56 -15.37 -0.33
N LEU A 29 -17.66 -16.20 -0.87
CA LEU A 29 -16.29 -15.79 -1.16
C LEU A 29 -16.23 -14.73 -2.26
N ALA A 30 -17.05 -14.84 -3.31
CA ALA A 30 -17.15 -13.82 -4.34
C ALA A 30 -17.66 -12.48 -3.80
N GLN A 31 -18.63 -12.50 -2.88
CA GLN A 31 -19.14 -11.29 -2.24
C GLN A 31 -18.09 -10.65 -1.32
N ALA A 32 -17.40 -11.45 -0.51
CA ALA A 32 -16.29 -10.97 0.32
C ALA A 32 -15.15 -10.39 -0.53
N TRP A 33 -14.86 -10.98 -1.68
CA TRP A 33 -13.87 -10.43 -2.61
C TRP A 33 -14.26 -9.06 -3.13
N ARG A 34 -15.53 -8.82 -3.50
CA ARG A 34 -15.99 -7.49 -3.98
C ARG A 34 -15.76 -6.36 -2.96
N GLU A 35 -15.83 -6.68 -1.67
CA GLU A 35 -15.56 -5.71 -0.59
C GLU A 35 -14.06 -5.43 -0.42
N VAL A 36 -13.22 -6.45 -0.64
CA VAL A 36 -11.78 -6.41 -0.41
C VAL A 36 -10.99 -5.93 -1.63
N GLU A 37 -11.48 -6.23 -2.82
CA GLU A 37 -10.80 -6.03 -4.09
C GLU A 37 -10.35 -4.58 -4.32
N PRO A 38 -11.16 -3.55 -4.00
CA PRO A 38 -10.72 -2.16 -4.13
C PRO A 38 -9.48 -1.82 -3.28
N LEU A 39 -9.29 -2.48 -2.15
CA LEU A 39 -8.13 -2.30 -1.27
C LEU A 39 -6.86 -2.97 -1.81
N CYS A 40 -7.01 -3.84 -2.81
CA CYS A 40 -5.92 -4.58 -3.43
C CYS A 40 -5.50 -4.00 -4.79
N ARG A 41 -6.28 -3.05 -5.33
CA ARG A 41 -5.98 -2.39 -6.61
C ARG A 41 -4.84 -1.38 -6.46
N PRO A 42 -3.96 -1.24 -7.47
CA PRO A 42 -3.05 -0.11 -7.58
C PRO A 42 -3.80 1.23 -7.56
N ALA A 43 -3.21 2.24 -6.94
CA ALA A 43 -3.77 3.59 -6.92
C ALA A 43 -3.90 4.21 -8.32
N SER A 44 -3.07 3.80 -9.29
CA SER A 44 -3.15 4.26 -10.69
C SER A 44 -4.49 3.98 -11.36
N SER A 45 -5.30 3.08 -10.80
CA SER A 45 -6.64 2.76 -11.29
C SER A 45 -7.72 3.73 -10.78
N ASP A 46 -7.37 4.67 -9.91
CA ASP A 46 -8.27 5.63 -9.28
C ASP A 46 -7.64 7.03 -9.21
N ARG A 47 -8.18 7.97 -10.00
CA ARG A 47 -7.72 9.37 -10.07
C ARG A 47 -7.78 10.08 -8.72
N ASP A 48 -8.77 9.77 -7.88
CA ASP A 48 -8.89 10.36 -6.55
C ASP A 48 -7.87 9.77 -5.57
N ALA A 49 -7.49 8.49 -5.75
CA ALA A 49 -6.39 7.88 -5.01
C ALA A 49 -5.03 8.48 -5.39
N GLU A 50 -4.77 8.64 -6.69
CA GLU A 50 -3.58 9.30 -7.21
C GLU A 50 -3.44 10.73 -6.66
N ARG A 51 -4.50 11.54 -6.74
CA ARG A 51 -4.51 12.91 -6.19
C ARG A 51 -4.17 12.93 -4.69
N ARG A 52 -4.74 12.03 -3.91
CA ARG A 52 -4.44 11.91 -2.46
C ARG A 52 -2.98 11.55 -2.20
N ILE A 53 -2.36 10.70 -3.02
CA ILE A 53 -0.93 10.36 -2.89
C ILE A 53 -0.06 11.59 -3.18
N ILE A 54 -0.37 12.34 -4.25
CA ILE A 54 0.34 13.58 -4.59
C ILE A 54 0.25 14.58 -3.44
N GLU A 55 -0.95 14.81 -2.90
CA GLU A 55 -1.17 15.72 -1.77
C GLU A 55 -0.41 15.28 -0.52
N GLU A 56 -0.44 13.98 -0.18
CA GLU A 56 0.24 13.47 1.01
C GLU A 56 1.77 13.49 0.87
N TRP A 57 2.29 13.26 -0.34
CA TRP A 57 3.70 13.47 -0.66
C TRP A 57 4.11 14.93 -0.47
N ALA A 58 3.35 15.86 -1.04
CA ALA A 58 3.59 17.29 -0.88
C ALA A 58 3.58 17.72 0.60
N ARG A 59 2.63 17.22 1.39
CA ARG A 59 2.59 17.46 2.85
C ARG A 59 3.82 16.89 3.56
N THR A 60 4.26 15.70 3.19
CA THR A 60 5.46 15.06 3.76
C THR A 60 6.71 15.89 3.47
N VAL A 61 6.87 16.34 2.23
CA VAL A 61 7.96 17.22 1.80
C VAL A 61 7.94 18.56 2.53
N ALA A 62 6.75 19.15 2.74
CA ALA A 62 6.60 20.45 3.38
C ALA A 62 7.04 20.48 4.86
N VAL A 63 6.96 19.35 5.56
CA VAL A 63 7.25 19.28 7.01
C VAL A 63 8.53 18.52 7.35
N THR A 64 9.24 17.99 6.34
CA THR A 64 10.50 17.27 6.53
C THR A 64 11.67 18.07 5.95
N ALA A 65 12.83 17.96 6.59
CA ALA A 65 14.04 18.63 6.12
C ALA A 65 14.71 17.83 4.99
N GLY A 66 15.23 18.51 3.96
CA GLY A 66 16.11 17.90 2.97
C GLY A 66 17.38 17.33 3.62
N ARG A 67 17.98 16.29 3.04
CA ARG A 67 19.14 15.61 3.65
C ARG A 67 20.44 16.28 3.20
N PRO A 68 21.38 16.58 4.12
CA PRO A 68 22.69 17.11 3.73
C PRO A 68 23.42 16.12 2.82
N GLY A 69 23.89 16.57 1.67
CA GLY A 69 24.64 15.73 0.72
C GLY A 69 23.80 14.94 -0.29
N HIS A 70 22.47 14.96 -0.19
CA HIS A 70 21.55 14.42 -1.21
C HIS A 70 21.19 15.46 -2.27
N GLY A 71 22.20 16.18 -2.78
CA GLY A 71 22.02 17.15 -3.86
C GLY A 71 21.47 16.48 -5.12
N ILE A 72 20.47 17.11 -5.76
CA ILE A 72 19.77 16.70 -6.98
C ILE A 72 18.90 15.44 -6.84
N ASP A 73 19.30 14.41 -6.09
CA ASP A 73 18.42 13.25 -5.79
C ASP A 73 17.19 13.65 -4.93
N ASP A 74 17.33 14.71 -4.12
CA ASP A 74 16.22 15.32 -3.36
C ASP A 74 15.18 16.06 -4.25
N GLU A 75 15.52 16.30 -5.53
CA GLU A 75 14.64 16.82 -6.58
C GLU A 75 14.35 15.76 -7.65
N LEU A 76 14.19 14.49 -7.27
CA LEU A 76 13.35 13.61 -8.08
C LEU A 76 12.03 14.34 -8.34
N ALA A 77 11.70 14.51 -9.63
CA ALA A 77 10.44 15.14 -10.02
C ALA A 77 9.32 14.44 -9.23
N ILE A 78 8.45 15.22 -8.60
CA ILE A 78 7.30 14.73 -7.85
C ILE A 78 6.60 13.62 -8.65
N ASP A 79 6.51 13.81 -9.96
CA ASP A 79 5.99 12.87 -10.94
C ASP A 79 6.69 11.50 -10.89
N THR A 80 8.03 11.42 -10.84
CA THR A 80 8.74 10.13 -10.77
C THR A 80 8.47 9.38 -9.46
N ILE A 81 8.40 10.08 -8.34
CA ILE A 81 8.08 9.45 -7.05
C ILE A 81 6.63 8.98 -7.05
N VAL A 82 5.70 9.82 -7.50
CA VAL A 82 4.28 9.48 -7.58
C VAL A 82 4.06 8.31 -8.53
N GLU A 83 4.66 8.31 -9.73
CA GLU A 83 4.61 7.22 -10.71
C GLU A 83 5.09 5.88 -10.13
N ALA A 84 6.09 5.90 -9.25
CA ALA A 84 6.56 4.71 -8.55
C ALA A 84 5.55 4.25 -7.48
N LEU A 85 4.97 5.19 -6.72
CA LEU A 85 4.06 4.89 -5.62
C LEU A 85 2.66 4.46 -6.08
N ILE A 86 2.12 5.01 -7.16
CA ILE A 86 0.76 4.69 -7.64
C ILE A 86 0.59 3.25 -8.12
N ARG A 87 1.69 2.52 -8.33
CA ARG A 87 1.69 1.09 -8.64
C ARG A 87 1.25 0.22 -7.48
N TYR A 88 1.16 0.78 -6.27
CA TYR A 88 0.76 0.08 -5.06
C TYR A 88 -0.64 0.53 -4.59
N PRO A 89 -1.31 -0.26 -3.73
CA PRO A 89 -2.57 0.15 -3.14
C PRO A 89 -2.45 1.46 -2.35
N ALA A 90 -3.41 2.36 -2.56
CA ALA A 90 -3.34 3.73 -2.05
C ALA A 90 -3.28 3.79 -0.52
N ASP A 91 -3.99 2.91 0.18
CA ASP A 91 -3.96 2.83 1.64
C ASP A 91 -2.56 2.48 2.17
N CYS A 92 -1.81 1.63 1.45
CA CYS A 92 -0.44 1.25 1.79
C CYS A 92 0.51 2.44 1.62
N VAL A 93 0.38 3.17 0.50
CA VAL A 93 1.17 4.38 0.22
C VAL A 93 0.89 5.47 1.24
N LEU A 94 -0.39 5.81 1.45
CA LEU A 94 -0.79 6.88 2.35
C LEU A 94 -0.34 6.60 3.78
N ARG A 95 -0.48 5.37 4.27
CA ARG A 95 0.02 4.99 5.60
C ARG A 95 1.53 5.10 5.71
N ALA A 96 2.29 4.67 4.70
CA ALA A 96 3.75 4.78 4.70
C ALA A 96 4.20 6.25 4.78
N LEU A 97 3.59 7.12 3.97
CA LEU A 97 3.88 8.56 3.98
C LEU A 97 3.51 9.21 5.32
N GLN A 98 2.32 8.92 5.85
CA GLN A 98 1.86 9.42 7.15
C GLN A 98 2.79 9.00 8.30
N ASN A 99 3.18 7.72 8.32
CA ASN A 99 4.10 7.19 9.33
C ASN A 99 5.48 7.82 9.23
N ARG A 100 6.01 7.97 8.00
CA ARG A 100 7.31 8.62 7.79
C ARG A 100 7.30 10.07 8.25
N ARG A 101 6.24 10.81 7.90
CA ARG A 101 6.02 12.19 8.32
C ARG A 101 5.97 12.34 9.84
N ALA A 102 5.33 11.39 10.53
CA ALA A 102 5.22 11.42 11.99
C ALA A 102 6.51 10.99 12.72
N ALA A 103 7.27 10.06 12.14
CA ALA A 103 8.40 9.42 12.82
C ALA A 103 9.78 10.03 12.51
N HIS A 104 9.93 10.76 11.40
CA HIS A 104 11.24 11.21 10.93
C HIS A 104 11.29 12.70 10.62
N LYS A 105 12.39 13.34 11.05
CA LYS A 105 12.72 14.73 10.71
C LYS A 105 13.11 14.89 9.24
N TRP A 106 13.78 13.88 8.67
CA TRP A 106 14.38 13.96 7.35
C TRP A 106 13.41 13.49 6.27
N ARG A 107 13.45 14.16 5.12
CA ARG A 107 12.70 13.75 3.93
C ARG A 107 13.04 12.30 3.63
N PRO A 108 12.03 11.45 3.41
CA PRO A 108 12.28 10.07 3.07
C PRO A 108 12.73 9.99 1.61
N THR A 109 13.71 9.12 1.36
CA THR A 109 14.08 8.70 0.01
C THR A 109 13.00 7.80 -0.59
N LEU A 110 12.98 7.67 -1.92
CA LEU A 110 12.06 6.75 -2.59
C LEU A 110 12.22 5.31 -2.09
N SER A 111 13.46 4.84 -1.89
CA SER A 111 13.73 3.49 -1.39
C SER A 111 13.19 3.26 0.03
N GLU A 112 13.31 4.24 0.91
CA GLU A 112 12.77 4.18 2.28
C GLU A 112 11.23 4.09 2.32
N ILE A 113 10.54 4.78 1.41
CA ILE A 113 9.08 4.68 1.30
C ILE A 113 8.70 3.37 0.63
N LEU A 114 9.35 3.00 -0.48
CA LEU A 114 9.05 1.76 -1.18
C LEU A 114 9.24 0.54 -0.29
N ALA A 115 10.23 0.52 0.60
CA ALA A 115 10.39 -0.56 1.57
C ALA A 115 9.14 -0.74 2.45
N ASP A 116 8.59 0.34 3.00
CA ASP A 116 7.38 0.32 3.84
C ASP A 116 6.13 -0.01 2.99
N VAL A 117 5.97 0.62 1.83
CA VAL A 117 4.85 0.39 0.92
C VAL A 117 4.81 -1.05 0.43
N GLN A 118 5.94 -1.59 -0.03
CA GLN A 118 6.04 -2.98 -0.49
C GLN A 118 5.72 -3.95 0.64
N TRP A 119 6.26 -3.69 1.84
CA TRP A 119 5.97 -4.51 3.01
C TRP A 119 4.46 -4.55 3.31
N ARG A 120 3.76 -3.41 3.26
CA ARG A 120 2.28 -3.37 3.42
C ARG A 120 1.55 -4.05 2.26
N ALA A 121 2.02 -3.86 1.03
CA ALA A 121 1.40 -4.41 -0.17
C ALA A 121 1.53 -5.94 -0.28
N ARG A 122 2.52 -6.55 0.38
CA ARG A 122 2.64 -8.02 0.46
C ARG A 122 1.37 -8.65 1.02
N TYR A 123 0.74 -8.02 2.02
CA TYR A 123 -0.50 -8.55 2.58
C TYR A 123 -1.65 -8.50 1.57
N ARG A 124 -1.80 -7.39 0.83
CA ARG A 124 -2.82 -7.25 -0.23
C ARG A 124 -2.62 -8.30 -1.33
N SER A 125 -1.38 -8.54 -1.71
CA SER A 125 -1.01 -9.57 -2.69
C SER A 125 -1.36 -10.97 -2.18
N ALA A 126 -1.00 -11.29 -0.93
CA ALA A 126 -1.32 -12.58 -0.31
C ALA A 126 -2.84 -12.81 -0.18
N LEU A 127 -3.61 -11.74 0.07
CA LEU A 127 -5.07 -11.80 0.22
C LEU A 127 -5.72 -12.10 -1.12
N ARG A 128 -5.30 -11.39 -2.17
CA ARG A 128 -5.72 -11.66 -3.55
C ARG A 128 -5.39 -13.10 -3.95
N ASP A 129 -4.18 -13.58 -3.67
CA ASP A 129 -3.79 -14.95 -3.96
C ASP A 129 -4.63 -15.98 -3.18
N ALA A 130 -5.08 -15.66 -1.96
CA ALA A 130 -5.96 -16.53 -1.19
C ALA A 130 -7.34 -16.68 -1.83
N PHE A 131 -7.93 -15.58 -2.33
CA PHE A 131 -9.19 -15.62 -3.07
C PHE A 131 -9.05 -16.34 -4.41
N ALA A 132 -7.95 -16.11 -5.14
CA ALA A 132 -7.66 -16.82 -6.38
C ALA A 132 -7.53 -18.34 -6.16
N ARG A 133 -6.82 -18.78 -5.11
CA ARG A 133 -6.71 -20.20 -4.73
C ARG A 133 -8.05 -20.83 -4.35
N ALA A 134 -8.99 -20.03 -3.85
CA ALA A 134 -10.34 -20.48 -3.51
C ALA A 134 -11.30 -20.49 -4.72
N GLY A 135 -10.80 -20.22 -5.94
CA GLY A 135 -11.57 -20.25 -7.18
C GLY A 135 -12.37 -18.97 -7.46
N VAL A 136 -12.13 -17.88 -6.73
CA VAL A 136 -12.73 -16.58 -7.03
C VAL A 136 -11.95 -15.91 -8.15
N ASP A 137 -12.65 -15.36 -9.15
CA ASP A 137 -12.02 -14.54 -10.18
C ASP A 137 -11.53 -13.22 -9.57
N THR A 138 -10.22 -13.10 -9.44
CA THR A 138 -9.57 -11.91 -8.89
C THR A 138 -9.07 -10.93 -9.95
N GLY A 139 -9.30 -11.19 -11.25
CA GLY A 139 -8.77 -10.39 -12.35
C GLY A 139 -7.25 -10.54 -12.57
N PRO A 140 -6.66 -9.82 -13.55
CA PRO A 140 -5.25 -9.94 -13.92
C PRO A 140 -4.28 -9.38 -12.87
N ARG A 141 -3.21 -10.13 -12.60
CA ARG A 141 -2.14 -9.80 -11.62
C ARG A 141 -1.33 -8.58 -12.01
#